data_AF-A0A7C3TWS7-F1
#
_entry.id   AF-A0A7C3TWS7-F1
#
_cell.length_a   1.000
_cell.length_b   1.000
_cell.length_c   1.000
_cell.angle_alpha   90.00
_cell.angle_beta   90.00
_cell.angle_gamma   90.00
#
_symmetry.space_group_name_H-M   'P 1'
#
loop_
_entity.id
_entity.type
_entity.pdbx_description
1 polymer ?
#
loop_
_entity_poly.entity_id
_entity_poly.type
_entity_poly.pdbx_seq_one_letter_code
_entity_poly.pdbx_strand_id
1 'polypeptide(L)'
;MLAKILSATTWGIEARMVEVEVDVGAGLPAFQIVGLPDTAVQEARERVRSAIKNSGFSFPGQKVTVNLAPAFLKKTGSDFDLPIAVGVLLATGQLKLASSFSLSELFLVGELSLSGEVKPVNGILPIAHFLSLQKRGAALILSRENAAEGALVEGVKVFGFRHLAEISDFLAGKIIGQP
;
A
#
# COMPACT_ATOMS: atom_id res chain seq x y z
N MET A 1 9.32 -15.85 0.08
CA MET A 1 9.48 -14.91 -1.05
C MET A 1 9.10 -13.56 -0.51
N LEU A 2 10.01 -12.58 -0.56
CA LEU A 2 9.88 -11.33 0.20
C LEU A 2 9.66 -10.14 -0.73
N ALA A 3 8.70 -9.28 -0.40
CA ALA A 3 8.54 -7.95 -0.97
C ALA A 3 8.54 -6.89 0.14
N LYS A 4 9.09 -5.71 -0.16
CA LYS A 4 9.11 -4.55 0.73
C LYS A 4 8.42 -3.38 0.07
N ILE A 5 7.48 -2.78 0.76
CA ILE A 5 6.67 -1.65 0.29
C ILE A 5 6.74 -0.52 1.31
N LEU A 6 6.86 0.71 0.82
CA LEU A 6 6.78 1.88 1.69
C LEU A 6 5.33 2.37 1.78
N SER A 7 4.96 2.75 2.98
CA SER A 7 3.70 3.40 3.32
C SER A 7 3.98 4.51 4.34
N ALA A 8 2.93 5.21 4.73
CA ALA A 8 2.98 6.21 5.77
C ALA A 8 1.64 6.25 6.48
N THR A 9 1.67 6.66 7.75
CA THR A 9 0.47 6.84 8.55
C THR A 9 0.61 8.08 9.43
N THR A 10 -0.51 8.65 9.83
CA THR A 10 -0.53 9.78 10.75
C THR A 10 -0.16 9.35 12.17
N TRP A 11 0.58 10.20 12.87
CA TRP A 11 0.82 10.12 14.30
C TRP A 11 0.55 11.48 14.92
N GLY A 12 -0.64 11.63 15.50
CA GLY A 12 -1.11 12.94 15.98
C GLY A 12 -1.26 13.91 14.81
N ILE A 13 -0.48 14.98 14.82
CA ILE A 13 -0.46 15.99 13.74
C ILE A 13 0.67 15.75 12.72
N GLU A 14 1.56 14.81 12.99
CA GLU A 14 2.66 14.44 12.10
C GLU A 14 2.29 13.20 11.27
N ALA A 15 3.15 12.82 10.33
CA ALA A 15 3.14 11.51 9.70
C ALA A 15 4.46 10.79 9.94
N ARG A 16 4.42 9.45 9.92
CA ARG A 16 5.60 8.59 9.97
C ARG A 16 5.57 7.58 8.84
N MET A 17 6.77 7.27 8.36
CA MET A 17 7.00 6.19 7.43
C MET A 17 6.72 4.84 8.09
N VAL A 18 6.10 3.95 7.33
CA VAL A 18 5.90 2.54 7.68
C VAL A 18 6.46 1.67 6.56
N GLU A 19 7.31 0.71 6.90
CA GLU A 19 7.71 -0.33 5.96
C GLU A 19 6.77 -1.52 6.11
N VAL A 20 6.19 -1.95 4.99
CA VAL A 20 5.31 -3.11 4.88
C VAL A 20 6.11 -4.22 4.21
N GLU A 21 6.54 -5.20 4.99
CA GLU A 21 7.23 -6.38 4.49
C GLU A 21 6.22 -7.52 4.34
N VAL A 22 6.15 -8.11 3.15
CA VAL A 22 5.30 -9.26 2.87
C VAL A 22 6.18 -10.45 2.51
N ASP A 23 6.16 -11.48 3.35
CA ASP A 23 6.79 -12.77 3.05
C ASP A 23 5.74 -13.84 2.75
N VAL A 24 5.87 -14.48 1.60
CA VAL A 24 5.08 -15.65 1.19
C VAL A 24 5.98 -16.88 1.25
N GLY A 25 5.77 -17.73 2.24
CA GLY A 25 6.64 -18.85 2.58
C GLY A 25 5.93 -20.20 2.63
N ALA A 26 6.70 -21.28 2.75
CA ALA A 26 6.15 -22.63 2.85
C ALA A 26 5.33 -22.82 4.15
N GLY A 27 4.34 -23.71 4.10
CA GLY A 27 3.47 -24.03 5.22
C GLY A 27 1.99 -24.07 4.82
N LEU A 28 1.13 -24.37 5.80
CA LEU A 28 -0.32 -24.34 5.60
C LEU A 28 -0.81 -22.93 5.28
N PRO A 29 -1.90 -22.78 4.49
CA PRO A 29 -2.50 -21.48 4.21
C PRO A 29 -2.79 -20.71 5.51
N ALA A 30 -2.11 -19.59 5.69
CA ALA A 30 -2.28 -18.71 6.83
C ALA A 30 -1.98 -17.28 6.40
N PHE A 31 -2.55 -16.31 7.10
CA PHE A 31 -2.26 -14.89 6.89
C PHE A 31 -2.17 -14.21 8.25
N GLN A 32 -1.02 -13.60 8.52
CA GLN A 32 -0.73 -12.99 9.80
C GLN A 32 -0.15 -11.59 9.60
N ILE A 33 -0.61 -10.63 10.40
CA ILE A 33 -0.04 -9.28 10.47
C ILE A 33 0.61 -9.09 11.84
N VAL A 34 1.85 -8.62 11.85
CA VAL A 34 2.65 -8.32 13.05
C VAL A 34 3.18 -6.88 13.01
N GLY A 35 3.63 -6.36 14.16
CA GLY A 35 4.12 -4.98 14.30
C GLY A 35 3.09 -4.02 14.91
N LEU A 36 2.41 -4.45 15.98
CA LEU A 36 1.36 -3.70 16.69
C LEU A 36 0.20 -3.16 15.81
N PRO A 37 -0.42 -4.01 14.96
CA PRO A 37 -1.67 -3.65 14.30
C PRO A 37 -2.84 -3.57 15.30
N ASP A 38 -3.77 -2.65 15.06
CA ASP A 38 -5.08 -2.68 15.72
C ASP A 38 -6.04 -3.68 15.06
N THR A 39 -7.28 -3.73 15.54
CA THR A 39 -8.30 -4.65 15.02
C THR A 39 -8.62 -4.39 13.55
N ALA A 40 -8.74 -3.13 13.13
CA ALA A 40 -9.06 -2.78 11.75
C ALA A 40 -7.97 -3.24 10.77
N VAL A 41 -6.70 -3.07 11.17
CA VAL A 41 -5.56 -3.60 10.41
C VAL A 41 -5.58 -5.13 10.40
N GLN A 42 -5.88 -5.82 11.50
CA GLN A 42 -5.99 -7.29 11.51
C GLN A 42 -7.09 -7.81 10.57
N GLU A 43 -8.19 -7.08 10.45
CA GLU A 43 -9.30 -7.39 9.53
C GLU A 43 -8.94 -7.17 8.05
N ALA A 44 -7.82 -6.49 7.76
CA ALA A 44 -7.30 -6.31 6.40
C ALA A 44 -7.12 -7.65 5.67
N ARG A 45 -6.92 -8.77 6.39
CA ARG A 45 -6.78 -10.10 5.79
C ARG A 45 -7.89 -10.43 4.80
N GLU A 46 -9.16 -10.26 5.18
CA GLU A 46 -10.28 -10.63 4.31
C GLU A 46 -10.47 -9.61 3.18
N ARG A 47 -10.22 -8.32 3.46
CA ARG A 47 -10.27 -7.23 2.47
C ARG A 47 -9.22 -7.41 1.39
N VAL A 48 -7.95 -7.53 1.77
CA VAL A 48 -6.81 -7.77 0.87
C VAL A 48 -7.02 -9.05 0.04
N ARG A 49 -7.41 -10.15 0.68
CA ARG A 49 -7.63 -11.42 -0.03
C ARG A 49 -8.71 -11.28 -1.09
N SER A 50 -9.85 -10.69 -0.73
CA SER A 50 -10.98 -10.54 -1.65
C SER A 50 -10.67 -9.53 -2.75
N ALA A 51 -10.04 -8.40 -2.40
CA ALA A 51 -9.61 -7.38 -3.35
C ALA A 51 -8.67 -7.94 -4.42
N ILE A 52 -7.66 -8.73 -4.01
CA ILE A 52 -6.73 -9.38 -4.95
C ILE A 52 -7.49 -10.28 -5.92
N LYS A 53 -8.36 -11.16 -5.41
CA LYS A 53 -9.15 -12.09 -6.23
C LYS A 53 -10.10 -11.38 -7.19
N ASN A 54 -10.83 -10.40 -6.67
CA ASN A 54 -11.82 -9.64 -7.44
C ASN A 54 -11.17 -8.63 -8.41
N SER A 55 -9.86 -8.39 -8.27
CA SER A 55 -9.05 -7.64 -9.23
C SER A 55 -8.41 -8.51 -10.32
N GLY A 56 -8.76 -9.80 -10.40
CA GLY A 56 -8.26 -10.73 -11.43
C GLY A 56 -6.91 -11.36 -11.11
N PHE A 57 -6.42 -11.23 -9.86
CA PHE A 57 -5.18 -11.87 -9.41
C PHE A 57 -5.47 -13.11 -8.54
N SER A 58 -4.45 -13.93 -8.31
CA SER A 58 -4.53 -15.09 -7.44
C SER A 58 -3.99 -14.78 -6.05
N PHE A 59 -4.76 -15.09 -5.00
CA PHE A 59 -4.23 -15.04 -3.65
C PHE A 59 -3.46 -16.33 -3.35
N PRO A 60 -2.22 -16.29 -2.79
CA PRO A 60 -1.42 -17.49 -2.59
C PRO A 60 -2.08 -18.45 -1.59
N GLY A 61 -2.02 -19.75 -1.90
CA GLY A 61 -2.41 -20.83 -0.98
C GLY A 61 -1.33 -21.19 0.04
N GLN A 62 -0.37 -20.29 0.27
CA GLN A 62 0.76 -20.47 1.17
C GLN A 62 0.60 -19.61 2.43
N LYS A 63 1.52 -19.73 3.38
CA LYS A 63 1.57 -18.82 4.53
C LYS A 63 2.05 -17.44 4.05
N VAL A 64 1.26 -16.41 4.36
CA VAL A 64 1.60 -15.00 4.15
C VAL A 64 1.83 -14.35 5.52
N THR A 65 2.99 -13.72 5.69
CA THR A 65 3.33 -12.95 6.89
C THR A 65 3.56 -11.50 6.48
N VAL A 66 2.84 -10.59 7.11
CA VAL A 66 2.95 -9.15 6.92
C VAL A 66 3.58 -8.56 8.18
N ASN A 67 4.73 -7.91 8.04
CA ASN A 67 5.36 -7.16 9.11
C ASN A 67 5.25 -5.66 8.83
N LEU A 68 4.73 -4.91 9.81
CA LEU A 68 4.61 -3.46 9.74
C LEU A 68 5.67 -2.83 10.65
N ALA A 69 6.71 -2.24 10.08
CA ALA A 69 7.79 -1.58 10.81
C ALA A 69 7.62 -0.05 10.81
N PRO A 70 7.97 0.68 11.88
CA PRO A 70 8.65 0.17 13.08
C PRO A 70 7.69 -0.40 14.12
N ALA A 71 8.10 -1.46 14.82
CA ALA A 71 7.23 -2.22 15.72
C ALA A 71 6.71 -1.44 16.94
N PHE A 72 7.34 -0.32 17.33
CA PHE A 72 6.88 0.51 18.45
C PHE A 72 5.73 1.46 18.08
N LEU A 73 5.55 1.75 16.79
CA LEU A 73 4.45 2.56 16.29
C LEU A 73 3.23 1.66 16.15
N LYS A 74 2.13 2.02 16.80
CA LYS A 74 0.84 1.35 16.61
C LYS A 74 0.28 1.71 15.24
N LYS A 75 -0.11 0.71 14.45
CA LYS A 75 -0.73 0.91 13.13
C LYS A 75 -2.23 0.80 13.30
N THR A 76 -2.94 1.85 12.91
CA THR A 76 -4.38 1.96 13.10
C THR A 76 -5.10 2.21 11.79
N GLY A 77 -6.34 1.74 11.69
CA GLY A 77 -7.18 1.98 10.51
C GLY A 77 -6.91 1.00 9.36
N SER A 78 -7.32 1.39 8.16
CA SER A 78 -7.36 0.56 6.95
C SER A 78 -6.37 1.00 5.87
N ASP A 79 -5.55 2.02 6.15
CA ASP A 79 -4.59 2.65 5.22
C ASP A 79 -3.56 1.68 4.63
N PHE A 80 -3.38 0.52 5.27
CA PHE A 80 -2.39 -0.48 4.91
C PHE A 80 -2.93 -1.58 3.99
N ASP A 81 -4.22 -1.64 3.69
CA ASP A 81 -4.78 -2.67 2.82
C ASP A 81 -4.11 -2.64 1.43
N LEU A 82 -3.99 -1.46 0.83
CA LEU A 82 -3.34 -1.26 -0.47
C LEU A 82 -1.86 -1.69 -0.49
N PRO A 83 -0.97 -1.16 0.37
CA PRO A 83 0.44 -1.57 0.35
C PRO A 83 0.62 -3.07 0.64
N ILE A 84 -0.22 -3.66 1.48
CA ILE A 84 -0.19 -5.12 1.73
C ILE A 84 -0.57 -5.89 0.47
N ALA A 85 -1.64 -5.50 -0.22
CA ALA A 85 -2.08 -6.18 -1.44
C ALA A 85 -1.00 -6.13 -2.53
N VAL A 86 -0.42 -4.94 -2.77
CA VAL A 86 0.67 -4.77 -3.73
C VAL A 86 1.91 -5.57 -3.32
N GLY A 87 2.23 -5.62 -2.02
CA GLY A 87 3.29 -6.46 -1.48
C GLY A 87 3.08 -7.95 -1.77
N VAL A 88 1.86 -8.47 -1.62
CA VAL A 88 1.51 -9.85 -1.99
C VAL A 88 1.71 -10.09 -3.50
N LEU A 89 1.25 -9.17 -4.36
CA LEU A 89 1.39 -9.31 -5.81
C LEU A 89 2.86 -9.32 -6.24
N LEU A 90 3.71 -8.50 -5.62
CA LEU A 90 5.15 -8.49 -5.87
C LEU A 90 5.83 -9.75 -5.33
N ALA A 91 5.53 -10.16 -4.10
CA ALA A 91 6.12 -11.35 -3.47
C ALA A 91 5.78 -12.65 -4.21
N THR A 92 4.61 -12.69 -4.86
CA THR A 92 4.16 -13.82 -5.70
C THR A 92 4.54 -13.69 -7.17
N GLY A 93 5.20 -12.60 -7.57
CA GLY A 93 5.63 -12.36 -8.94
C GLY A 93 4.50 -12.07 -9.95
N GLN A 94 3.28 -11.83 -9.47
CA GLN A 94 2.12 -11.45 -10.29
C GLN A 94 2.17 -10.00 -10.75
N LEU A 95 2.88 -9.14 -9.99
CA LEU A 95 3.23 -7.79 -10.40
C LEU A 95 4.75 -7.72 -10.63
N LYS A 96 5.15 -7.14 -11.76
CA LYS A 96 6.54 -6.76 -12.06
C LYS A 96 6.58 -5.27 -12.27
N LEU A 97 7.46 -4.58 -11.56
CA LEU A 97 7.62 -3.14 -11.68
C LEU A 97 8.33 -2.79 -12.98
N ALA A 98 7.81 -1.77 -13.68
CA ALA A 98 8.53 -1.14 -14.77
C ALA A 98 9.81 -0.48 -14.24
N SER A 99 10.83 -0.39 -15.10
CA SER A 99 12.14 0.21 -14.75
C SER A 99 12.07 1.68 -14.36
N SER A 100 10.96 2.36 -14.63
CA SER A 100 10.68 3.73 -14.22
C SER A 100 10.32 3.87 -12.73
N PHE A 101 10.06 2.77 -12.02
CA PHE A 101 9.71 2.79 -10.61
C PHE A 101 10.82 2.16 -9.75
N SER A 102 11.13 2.83 -8.65
CA SER A 102 11.92 2.25 -7.56
C SER A 102 11.04 2.08 -6.32
N LEU A 103 11.06 0.89 -5.72
CA LEU A 103 10.35 0.62 -4.46
C LEU A 103 10.81 1.54 -3.32
N SER A 104 12.05 2.03 -3.35
CA SER A 104 12.58 2.94 -2.32
C SER A 104 12.00 4.36 -2.37
N GLU A 105 11.27 4.69 -3.43
CA GLU A 105 10.68 6.01 -3.69
C GLU A 105 9.17 5.95 -3.90
N LEU A 106 8.58 4.76 -3.76
CA LEU A 106 7.17 4.50 -4.02
C LEU A 106 6.42 4.26 -2.70
N PHE A 107 5.50 5.15 -2.39
CA PHE A 107 4.63 5.09 -1.22
C PHE A 107 3.22 4.73 -1.64
N LEU A 108 2.62 3.78 -0.93
CA LEU A 108 1.22 3.41 -1.12
C LEU A 108 0.45 3.59 0.18
N VAL A 109 -0.68 4.30 0.10
CA VAL A 109 -1.58 4.55 1.22
C VAL A 109 -3.01 4.43 0.70
N GLY A 110 -3.82 3.56 1.32
CA GLY A 110 -5.22 3.41 0.94
C GLY A 110 -5.86 2.15 1.48
N GLU A 111 -7.18 2.24 1.65
CA GLU A 111 -8.04 1.11 1.99
C GLU A 111 -8.46 0.37 0.72
N LEU A 112 -8.71 -0.94 0.83
CA LEU A 112 -9.31 -1.72 -0.24
C LEU A 112 -10.69 -2.23 0.17
N SER A 113 -11.67 -2.04 -0.72
CA SER A 113 -12.93 -2.76 -0.61
C SER A 113 -12.75 -4.24 -0.99
N LEU A 114 -13.74 -5.07 -0.65
CA LEU A 114 -13.76 -6.46 -1.09
C LEU A 114 -13.77 -6.60 -2.63
N SER A 115 -14.29 -5.61 -3.37
CA SER A 115 -14.32 -5.63 -4.84
C SER A 115 -12.98 -5.27 -5.49
N GLY A 116 -12.02 -4.73 -4.73
CA GLY A 116 -10.76 -4.23 -5.27
C GLY A 116 -10.73 -2.71 -5.49
N GLU A 117 -11.81 -2.00 -5.15
CA GLU A 117 -11.83 -0.54 -5.18
C GLU A 117 -10.89 0.03 -4.13
N VAL A 118 -10.16 1.08 -4.51
CA VAL A 118 -9.29 1.83 -3.60
C VAL A 118 -10.13 2.92 -2.95
N LYS A 119 -10.30 2.84 -1.64
CA LYS A 119 -11.12 3.76 -0.86
C LYS A 119 -10.26 4.89 -0.29
N PRO A 120 -10.82 6.11 -0.17
CA PRO A 120 -10.11 7.20 0.45
C PRO A 120 -9.88 6.94 1.94
N VAL A 121 -8.75 7.43 2.43
CA VAL A 121 -8.36 7.44 3.83
C VAL A 121 -8.08 8.87 4.30
N ASN A 122 -7.91 9.05 5.60
CA ASN A 122 -7.65 10.36 6.19
C ASN A 122 -6.15 10.62 6.31
N GLY A 123 -5.78 11.90 6.47
CA GLY A 123 -4.41 12.27 6.82
C GLY A 123 -3.44 12.29 5.64
N ILE A 124 -3.94 12.45 4.42
CA ILE A 124 -3.09 12.51 3.23
C ILE A 124 -2.23 13.78 3.21
N LEU A 125 -2.77 14.93 3.62
CA LEU A 125 -2.03 16.18 3.67
C LEU A 125 -0.77 16.10 4.57
N PRO A 126 -0.84 15.67 5.85
CA PRO A 126 0.35 15.52 6.68
C PRO A 126 1.31 14.44 6.16
N ILE A 127 0.80 13.37 5.53
CA ILE A 127 1.64 12.34 4.87
C ILE A 127 2.42 12.94 3.70
N ALA A 128 1.73 13.63 2.78
CA ALA A 128 2.36 14.27 1.63
C ALA A 128 3.37 15.33 2.09
N HIS A 129 3.03 16.13 3.10
CA HIS A 129 3.95 17.10 3.69
C HIS A 129 5.22 16.43 4.26
N PHE A 130 5.07 15.37 5.04
CA PHE A 130 6.21 14.58 5.54
C PHE A 130 7.10 14.06 4.40
N LEU A 131 6.50 13.51 3.35
CA LEU A 131 7.24 13.00 2.19
C LEU A 131 7.97 14.10 1.43
N SER A 132 7.38 15.30 1.29
CA SER A 132 8.02 16.43 0.63
C SER A 132 9.34 16.83 1.30
N LEU A 133 9.42 16.70 2.63
CA LEU A 133 10.58 17.05 3.43
C LEU A 133 11.63 15.94 3.49
N GLN A 134 11.19 14.68 3.65
CA GLN A 134 12.09 13.55 3.92
C GLN A 134 12.47 12.76 2.67
N LYS A 135 11.62 12.80 1.64
CA LYS A 135 11.69 11.96 0.43
C LYS A 135 11.26 12.76 -0.80
N ARG A 136 11.85 13.95 -0.97
CA ARG A 136 11.53 14.85 -2.09
C ARG A 136 11.60 14.10 -3.43
N GLY A 137 10.52 14.18 -4.21
CA GLY A 137 10.38 13.50 -5.50
C GLY A 137 9.73 12.11 -5.43
N ALA A 138 9.40 11.61 -4.23
CA ALA A 138 8.72 10.34 -4.05
C ALA A 138 7.37 10.30 -4.77
N ALA A 139 7.02 9.10 -5.25
CA ALA A 139 5.71 8.80 -5.81
C ALA A 139 4.76 8.33 -4.71
N LEU A 140 3.61 8.98 -4.57
CA LEU A 140 2.57 8.64 -3.60
C LEU A 140 1.33 8.16 -4.36
N ILE A 141 1.02 6.87 -4.22
CA ILE A 141 -0.16 6.22 -4.81
C ILE A 141 -1.28 6.21 -3.79
N LEU A 142 -2.43 6.74 -4.19
CA LEU A 142 -3.62 6.95 -3.35
C LEU A 142 -4.91 6.52 -4.07
N SER A 143 -6.03 6.59 -3.36
CA SER A 143 -7.33 6.63 -4.00
C SER A 143 -7.46 7.88 -4.90
N ARG A 144 -8.30 7.81 -5.93
CA ARG A 144 -8.59 8.94 -6.81
C ARG A 144 -9.11 10.15 -6.04
N GLU A 145 -9.94 9.92 -5.02
CA GLU A 145 -10.54 10.96 -4.20
C GLU A 145 -9.51 11.64 -3.29
N ASN A 146 -8.51 10.90 -2.80
CA ASN A 146 -7.43 11.43 -1.98
C ASN A 146 -6.35 12.18 -2.76
N ALA A 147 -6.22 11.92 -4.06
CA ALA A 147 -5.11 12.44 -4.83
C ALA A 147 -5.11 13.97 -4.92
N ALA A 148 -6.28 14.61 -4.94
CA ALA A 148 -6.40 16.06 -4.89
C ALA A 148 -5.79 16.65 -3.60
N GLU A 149 -5.99 16.00 -2.45
CA GLU A 149 -5.43 16.42 -1.16
C GLU A 149 -3.90 16.28 -1.16
N GLY A 150 -3.38 15.15 -1.64
CA GLY A 150 -1.94 14.93 -1.72
C GLY A 150 -1.24 15.91 -2.68
N ALA A 151 -1.89 16.25 -3.80
CA ALA A 151 -1.35 17.13 -4.82
C ALA A 151 -1.23 18.60 -4.37
N LEU A 152 -1.82 18.98 -3.22
CA LEU A 152 -1.63 20.30 -2.61
C LEU A 152 -0.19 20.52 -2.11
N VAL A 153 0.58 19.45 -1.92
CA VAL A 153 1.95 19.52 -1.40
C VAL A 153 2.95 19.42 -2.55
N GLU A 154 3.75 20.47 -2.74
CA GLU A 154 4.84 20.46 -3.70
C GLU A 154 5.96 19.48 -3.30
N GLY A 155 6.65 18.92 -4.30
CA GLY A 155 7.78 18.02 -4.07
C GLY A 155 7.41 16.54 -3.84
N VAL A 156 6.15 16.16 -4.00
CA VAL A 156 5.67 14.77 -4.03
C VAL A 156 4.91 14.55 -5.35
N LYS A 157 5.17 13.43 -6.02
CA LYS A 157 4.44 13.03 -7.24
C LYS A 157 3.23 12.21 -6.82
N VAL A 158 2.02 12.73 -7.01
CA VAL A 158 0.80 12.06 -6.55
C VAL A 158 0.10 11.38 -7.72
N PHE A 159 -0.35 10.14 -7.49
CA PHE A 159 -1.10 9.35 -8.45
C PHE A 159 -2.33 8.75 -7.78
N GLY A 160 -3.53 9.12 -8.23
CA GLY A 160 -4.80 8.57 -7.78
C GLY A 160 -5.28 7.42 -8.65
N PHE A 161 -5.92 6.42 -8.05
CA PHE A 161 -6.55 5.30 -8.77
C PHE A 161 -7.86 4.89 -8.11
N ARG A 162 -8.76 4.26 -8.87
CA ARG A 162 -10.03 3.75 -8.34
C ARG A 162 -9.98 2.28 -8.01
N HIS A 163 -9.03 1.54 -8.58
CA HIS A 163 -9.01 0.09 -8.49
C HIS A 163 -7.59 -0.48 -8.41
N LEU A 164 -7.40 -1.56 -7.65
CA LEU A 164 -6.11 -2.25 -7.51
C LEU A 164 -5.54 -2.71 -8.86
N ALA A 165 -6.39 -3.12 -9.79
CA ALA A 165 -5.98 -3.49 -11.15
C ALA A 165 -5.31 -2.32 -11.91
N GLU A 166 -5.85 -1.10 -11.79
CA GLU A 166 -5.27 0.09 -12.41
C GLU A 166 -3.88 0.39 -11.83
N ILE A 167 -3.73 0.24 -10.51
CA ILE A 167 -2.43 0.41 -9.83
C ILE A 167 -1.42 -0.62 -10.34
N SER A 168 -1.84 -1.88 -10.49
CA SER A 168 -0.98 -2.93 -11.05
C SER A 168 -0.53 -2.60 -12.46
N ASP A 169 -1.45 -2.16 -13.33
CA ASP A 169 -1.13 -1.78 -14.71
C ASP A 169 -0.24 -0.54 -14.78
N PHE A 170 -0.44 0.45 -13.90
CA PHE A 170 0.42 1.62 -13.79
C PHE A 170 1.84 1.25 -13.37
N LEU A 171 1.97 0.45 -12.31
CA LEU A 171 3.26 -0.01 -11.80
C LEU A 171 4.01 -0.92 -12.79
N ALA A 172 3.28 -1.64 -13.64
CA ALA A 172 3.83 -2.40 -14.77
C ALA A 172 4.15 -1.55 -16.01
N GLY A 173 3.86 -0.24 -15.99
CA GLY A 173 4.14 0.68 -17.10
C GLY A 173 3.17 0.56 -18.29
N LYS A 174 2.00 -0.05 -18.10
CA LYS A 174 0.99 -0.22 -19.17
C LYS A 174 0.09 1.00 -19.35
N ILE A 175 -0.08 1.79 -18.28
CA ILE A 175 -0.88 3.02 -18.29
C ILE A 175 -0.10 4.18 -17.66
N ILE A 176 -0.52 5.41 -17.95
CA ILE A 176 0.05 6.62 -17.36
C ILE A 176 -0.84 7.03 -16.18
N GLY A 177 -0.23 7.27 -15.02
CA GLY A 177 -0.92 7.73 -13.82
C GLY A 177 -1.28 9.21 -13.91
N GLN A 178 -2.38 9.58 -13.28
CA GLN A 178 -2.79 10.97 -13.07
C GLN A 178 -3.00 11.21 -11.58
N PRO A 179 -2.75 12.43 -11.07
CA PRO A 179 -3.28 12.83 -9.76
C PRO A 179 -4.80 12.63 -9.77
#